data_AF-A0A940HVR8-F1
#
_entry.id   AF-A0A940HVR8-F1
#
_cell.length_a   1.000
_cell.length_b   1.000
_cell.length_c   1.000
_cell.angle_alpha   90.00
_cell.angle_beta   90.00
_cell.angle_gamma   90.00
#
_symmetry.space_group_name_H-M   'P 1'
#
loop_
_entity.id
_entity.type
_entity.pdbx_description
1 polymer ?
#
loop_
_entity_poly.entity_id
_entity_poly.type
_entity_poly.pdbx_seq_one_letter_code
_entity_poly.pdbx_strand_id
1 'polypeptide(L)'
;MNKREVYIIAAVRTPIGSFGGKLKDFTATQLGAFAIKGALEKAGVKPEHVQDVLMGSVIQANLGQAPARQAAKFAGLLNEVNCTTVNKVCASGMKAISQAAQS
;
A
#
# COMPACT_ATOMS: atom_id res chain seq x y z
N MET A 1 -24.94 -14.10 5.31
CA MET A 1 -23.58 -13.94 4.74
C MET A 1 -22.60 -14.64 5.66
N ASN A 2 -21.98 -15.73 5.21
CA ASN A 2 -20.86 -16.34 5.95
C ASN A 2 -19.73 -15.32 6.01
N LYS A 3 -19.38 -14.87 7.23
CA LYS A 3 -18.22 -14.01 7.45
C LYS A 3 -16.98 -14.87 7.22
N ARG A 4 -16.27 -14.65 6.11
CA ARG A 4 -14.95 -15.24 5.90
C ARG A 4 -14.00 -14.69 6.97
N GLU A 5 -13.21 -15.55 7.58
CA GLU A 5 -12.18 -15.13 8.53
C GLU A 5 -11.03 -14.44 7.76
N VAL A 6 -10.54 -13.33 8.30
CA VAL A 6 -9.47 -12.52 7.70
C VAL A 6 -8.31 -12.47 8.67
N TYR A 7 -7.11 -12.82 8.18
CA TYR A 7 -5.90 -12.91 8.99
C TYR A 7 -4.89 -11.84 8.57
N ILE A 8 -4.26 -11.18 9.55
CA ILE A 8 -3.11 -10.29 9.31
C ILE A 8 -1.84 -11.12 9.48
N ILE A 9 -1.19 -11.45 8.37
CA ILE A 9 0.02 -12.30 8.37
C ILE A 9 1.33 -11.52 8.52
N ALA A 10 1.32 -10.21 8.24
CA ALA A 10 2.45 -9.32 8.52
C ALA A 10 2.00 -7.86 8.63
N ALA A 11 2.79 -7.08 9.37
CA ALA A 11 2.70 -5.63 9.43
C ALA A 11 4.09 -5.02 9.57
N VAL A 12 4.37 -4.01 8.75
CA VAL A 12 5.60 -3.21 8.74
C VAL A 12 5.27 -1.76 8.38
N ARG A 13 6.26 -0.86 8.53
CA ARG A 13 6.17 0.53 8.07
C ARG A 13 7.54 1.09 7.76
N THR A 14 7.60 2.16 6.99
CA THR A 14 8.80 3.01 6.91
C THR A 14 9.04 3.74 8.24
N PRO A 15 10.24 4.28 8.47
CA PRO A 15 10.42 5.39 9.40
C PRO A 15 9.49 6.55 9.03
N ILE A 16 9.07 7.34 10.03
CA ILE A 16 8.29 8.56 9.81
C ILE A 16 9.29 9.72 9.77
N GLY A 17 9.39 10.39 8.62
CA GLY A 17 10.27 11.54 8.43
C GLY A 17 9.57 12.86 8.80
N SER A 18 10.33 13.79 9.36
CA SER A 18 9.88 15.19 9.50
C SER A 18 9.81 15.87 8.13
N PHE A 19 8.95 16.88 8.00
CA PHE A 19 8.82 17.68 6.78
C PHE A 19 10.17 18.30 6.38
N GLY A 20 10.53 18.17 5.10
CA GLY A 20 11.84 18.61 4.59
C GLY A 20 13.05 17.81 5.11
N GLY A 21 12.82 16.70 5.83
CA GLY A 21 13.85 15.90 6.50
C GLY A 21 14.40 14.76 5.65
N LYS A 22 14.84 13.69 6.34
CA LYS A 22 15.62 12.58 5.76
C LYS A 22 14.94 11.75 4.66
N LEU A 23 13.61 11.82 4.55
CA LEU A 23 12.85 11.06 3.55
C LEU A 23 12.34 11.94 2.40
N LYS A 24 12.73 13.22 2.33
CA LYS A 24 12.22 14.18 1.34
C LYS A 24 12.50 13.79 -0.12
N ASP A 25 13.56 13.04 -0.36
CA ASP A 25 14.01 12.66 -1.70
C ASP A 25 13.22 11.46 -2.25
N PHE A 26 12.33 10.86 -1.44
CA PHE A 26 11.43 9.79 -1.86
C PHE A 26 10.02 10.30 -2.09
N THR A 27 9.40 9.86 -3.18
CA THR A 27 7.97 10.13 -3.44
C THR A 27 7.09 9.30 -2.51
N ALA A 28 5.83 9.73 -2.33
CA ALA A 28 4.86 8.95 -1.56
C ALA A 28 4.65 7.54 -2.13
N THR A 29 4.74 7.36 -3.45
CA THR A 29 4.60 6.06 -4.11
C THR A 29 5.81 5.16 -3.89
N GLN A 30 7.03 5.71 -3.81
CA GLN A 30 8.23 4.95 -3.43
C GLN A 30 8.19 4.51 -1.95
N LEU A 31 7.77 5.41 -1.04
CA LEU A 31 7.62 5.05 0.38
C LEU A 31 6.55 3.97 0.57
N GLY A 32 5.43 4.05 -0.15
CA GLY A 32 4.42 3.00 -0.18
C GLY A 32 4.98 1.67 -0.70
N ALA A 33 5.81 1.72 -1.74
CA ALA A 33 6.46 0.53 -2.29
C ALA A 33 7.41 -0.16 -1.31
N PHE A 34 8.21 0.61 -0.57
CA PHE A 34 9.08 0.05 0.48
C PHE A 34 8.28 -0.67 1.56
N ALA A 35 7.15 -0.10 1.97
CA ALA A 35 6.27 -0.73 2.95
C ALA A 35 5.62 -2.01 2.41
N ILE A 36 5.10 -2.00 1.18
CA ILE A 36 4.52 -3.19 0.53
C ILE A 36 5.57 -4.31 0.41
N LYS A 37 6.74 -4.00 -0.13
CA LYS A 37 7.84 -4.96 -0.29
C LYS A 37 8.25 -5.56 1.05
N GLY A 38 8.49 -4.73 2.07
CA GLY A 38 8.85 -5.21 3.40
C GLY A 38 7.76 -6.05 4.07
N ALA A 39 6.48 -5.79 3.79
CA ALA A 39 5.37 -6.58 4.31
C ALA A 39 5.37 -7.99 3.69
N LEU A 40 5.56 -8.08 2.38
CA LEU A 40 5.62 -9.36 1.65
C LEU A 40 6.84 -10.20 2.07
N GLU A 41 8.00 -9.56 2.19
CA GLU A 41 9.23 -10.21 2.69
C GLU A 41 9.04 -10.76 4.11
N LYS A 42 8.47 -9.97 5.02
CA LYS A 42 8.18 -10.41 6.39
C LYS A 42 7.14 -11.53 6.45
N ALA A 43 6.16 -11.52 5.55
CA ALA A 43 5.13 -12.55 5.46
C ALA A 43 5.60 -13.83 4.76
N GLY A 44 6.74 -13.80 4.05
CA GLY A 44 7.16 -14.89 3.16
C GLY A 44 6.22 -15.09 1.97
N VAL A 45 5.49 -14.05 1.57
CA VAL A 45 4.51 -14.11 0.47
C VAL A 45 5.18 -13.72 -0.84
N LYS A 46 5.08 -14.59 -1.84
CA LYS A 46 5.58 -14.29 -3.19
C LYS A 46 4.67 -13.28 -3.89
N PRO A 47 5.23 -12.39 -4.74
CA PRO A 47 4.46 -11.41 -5.50
C PRO A 47 3.30 -11.99 -6.33
N GLU A 48 3.45 -13.20 -6.85
CA GLU A 48 2.43 -13.91 -7.64
C GLU A 48 1.15 -14.28 -6.86
N HIS A 49 1.20 -14.24 -5.52
CA HIS A 49 0.03 -14.52 -4.68
C HIS A 49 -0.77 -13.28 -4.31
N VAL A 50 -0.29 -12.08 -4.66
CA VAL A 50 -1.00 -10.84 -4.39
C VAL A 50 -2.01 -10.58 -5.51
N GLN A 51 -3.29 -10.43 -5.16
CA GLN A 51 -4.37 -10.20 -6.13
C GLN A 51 -4.80 -8.73 -6.18
N ASP A 52 -4.85 -8.08 -5.02
CA ASP A 52 -5.31 -6.70 -4.88
C ASP A 52 -4.39 -5.89 -3.96
N VAL A 53 -4.20 -4.61 -4.30
CA VAL A 53 -3.53 -3.61 -3.47
C VAL A 53 -4.45 -2.42 -3.26
N LEU A 54 -4.88 -2.23 -2.01
CA LEU A 54 -5.59 -1.03 -1.58
C LEU A 54 -4.64 -0.18 -0.74
N MET A 55 -4.36 1.04 -1.20
CA MET A 55 -3.42 1.93 -0.53
C MET A 55 -4.04 3.31 -0.29
N GLY A 56 -3.94 3.80 0.94
CA GLY A 56 -4.37 5.15 1.29
C GLY A 56 -3.41 6.22 0.75
N SER A 57 -3.94 7.27 0.11
CA SER A 57 -3.16 8.47 -0.26
C SER A 57 -4.09 9.70 -0.34
N VAL A 58 -3.75 10.77 0.37
CA VAL A 58 -4.62 11.95 0.54
C VAL A 58 -4.29 13.04 -0.48
N ILE A 59 -3.06 13.56 -0.43
CA ILE A 59 -2.59 14.62 -1.34
C ILE A 59 -1.93 13.93 -2.53
N GLN A 60 -2.68 13.78 -3.62
CA GLN A 60 -2.26 13.02 -4.79
C GLN A 60 -1.72 13.90 -5.93
N ALA A 61 -1.82 15.22 -5.80
CA ALA A 61 -1.29 16.17 -6.78
C ALA A 61 0.20 15.91 -7.03
N ASN A 62 0.60 15.92 -8.30
CA ASN A 62 1.98 15.67 -8.75
C ASN A 62 2.56 14.28 -8.40
N LEU A 63 1.74 13.32 -7.92
CA LEU A 63 2.20 11.94 -7.75
C LEU A 63 2.11 11.11 -9.04
N GLY A 64 1.45 11.63 -10.08
CA GLY A 64 1.13 10.88 -11.30
C GLY A 64 -0.12 10.01 -11.17
N GLN A 65 -0.39 9.18 -12.17
CA GLN A 65 -1.60 8.37 -12.23
C GLN A 65 -1.58 7.23 -11.21
N ALA A 66 -2.70 7.03 -10.51
CA ALA A 66 -2.96 5.88 -9.62
C ALA A 66 -1.81 5.57 -8.63
N PRO A 67 -1.65 6.35 -7.53
CA PRO A 67 -0.58 6.16 -6.55
C PRO A 67 -0.42 4.72 -6.01
N ALA A 68 -1.54 4.02 -5.75
CA ALA A 68 -1.50 2.62 -5.31
C ALA A 68 -0.85 1.70 -6.36
N ARG A 69 -1.13 1.94 -7.65
CA ARG A 69 -0.56 1.16 -8.75
C ARG A 69 0.94 1.40 -8.89
N GLN A 70 1.38 2.64 -8.75
CA GLN A 70 2.81 2.96 -8.77
C GLN A 70 3.53 2.28 -7.61
N ALA A 71 2.98 2.36 -6.40
CA ALA A 71 3.57 1.71 -5.22
C ALA A 71 3.67 0.19 -5.39
N ALA A 72 2.62 -0.46 -5.90
CA ALA A 72 2.63 -1.89 -6.22
C ALA A 72 3.72 -2.25 -7.24
N LYS A 73 3.82 -1.48 -8.34
CA LYS A 73 4.82 -1.72 -9.38
C LYS A 73 6.26 -1.53 -8.87
N PHE A 74 6.52 -0.46 -8.11
CA PHE A 74 7.83 -0.23 -7.49
C PHE A 74 8.18 -1.27 -6.42
N ALA A 75 7.19 -1.91 -5.80
CA ALA A 75 7.39 -3.02 -4.86
C ALA A 75 7.71 -4.36 -5.55
N GLY A 76 7.64 -4.42 -6.90
CA GLY A 76 7.88 -5.63 -7.67
C GLY A 76 6.65 -6.52 -7.87
N LEU A 77 5.44 -6.00 -7.66
CA LEU A 77 4.20 -6.74 -7.93
C LEU A 77 3.91 -6.83 -9.43
N LEU A 78 3.21 -7.90 -9.81
CA LEU A 78 2.84 -8.19 -11.20
C LEU A 78 1.87 -7.16 -11.77
N ASN A 79 1.86 -7.03 -13.10
CA ASN A 79 1.00 -6.06 -13.76
C ASN A 79 -0.50 -6.40 -13.66
N GLU A 80 -0.85 -7.64 -13.41
CA GLU A 80 -2.23 -8.11 -13.25
C GLU A 80 -2.85 -7.78 -11.89
N VAL A 81 -2.05 -7.38 -10.89
CA VAL A 81 -2.54 -7.01 -9.56
C VAL A 81 -3.43 -5.77 -9.65
N ASN A 82 -4.68 -5.88 -9.20
CA ASN A 82 -5.60 -4.74 -9.18
C ASN A 82 -5.16 -3.75 -8.10
N CYS A 83 -5.25 -2.46 -8.40
CA CYS A 83 -4.74 -1.43 -7.51
C CYS A 83 -5.77 -0.31 -7.33
N THR A 84 -6.17 -0.04 -6.08
CA THR A 84 -7.11 1.03 -5.74
C THR A 84 -6.46 2.02 -4.79
N THR A 85 -6.46 3.30 -5.17
CA THR A 85 -6.04 4.39 -4.27
C THR A 85 -7.25 4.87 -3.48
N VAL A 86 -7.15 4.83 -2.14
CA VAL A 86 -8.24 5.20 -1.24
C VAL A 86 -7.97 6.57 -0.64
N ASN A 87 -8.96 7.46 -0.67
CA ASN A 87 -8.90 8.75 -0.01
C ASN A 87 -10.09 8.96 0.92
N LYS A 88 -9.83 8.88 2.22
CA LYS A 88 -10.71 9.29 3.31
C LYS A 88 -9.93 10.16 4.30
N VAL A 89 -9.15 11.10 3.78
CA VAL A 89 -8.25 11.99 4.56
C VAL A 89 -7.41 11.15 5.53
N CYS A 90 -7.36 11.48 6.82
CA CYS A 90 -6.55 10.78 7.83
C CYS A 90 -6.92 9.30 7.97
N ALA A 91 -8.16 8.92 7.62
CA ALA A 91 -8.64 7.55 7.69
C ALA A 91 -8.35 6.71 6.44
N SER A 92 -7.63 7.24 5.44
CA SER A 92 -7.40 6.56 4.15
C SER A 92 -6.74 5.18 4.31
N GLY A 93 -5.70 5.07 5.15
CA GLY A 93 -5.02 3.80 5.38
C GLY A 93 -5.92 2.75 6.05
N MET A 94 -6.64 3.15 7.10
CA MET A 94 -7.57 2.26 7.79
C MET A 94 -8.77 1.88 6.91
N LYS A 95 -9.26 2.81 6.07
CA LYS A 95 -10.34 2.52 5.12
C LYS A 95 -9.89 1.54 4.03
N ALA A 96 -8.65 1.66 3.56
CA ALA A 96 -8.07 0.69 2.62
C ALA A 96 -8.02 -0.72 3.24
N ILE A 97 -7.55 -0.85 4.48
CA ILE A 97 -7.57 -2.14 5.20
C ILE A 97 -8.99 -2.67 5.38
N SER A 98 -9.93 -1.81 5.77
CA SER A 98 -11.35 -2.18 5.92
C SER A 98 -11.98 -2.66 4.61
N GLN A 99 -11.61 -2.06 3.46
CA GLN A 99 -12.09 -2.49 2.15
C GLN A 99 -11.43 -3.81 1.72
N ALA A 100 -10.14 -4.01 2.00
CA ALA A 100 -9.43 -5.25 1.69
C ALA A 100 -9.96 -6.45 2.52
N ALA A 101 -10.42 -6.22 3.75
CA ALA A 101 -11.08 -7.27 4.53
C ALA A 101 -12.49 -7.63 4.01
N GLN A 102 -13.06 -6.83 3.10
CA GLN A 102 -14.40 -7.01 2.52
C GLN A 102 -14.39 -7.60 1.10
N SER A 103 -13.24 -7.61 0.43
CA SER A 103 -13.07 -8.21 -0.90
C SER A 103 -13.19 -9.74 -0.89
#